data_AF-A0A090QNU6-F1
#
_entry.id   AF-A0A090QNU6-F1
#
_cell.length_a   1.000
_cell.length_b   1.000
_cell.length_c   1.000
_cell.angle_alpha   90.00
_cell.angle_beta   90.00
_cell.angle_gamma   90.00
#
_symmetry.space_group_name_H-M   'P 1'
#
loop_
_entity.id
_entity.type
_entity.pdbx_description
1 polymer ?
#
loop_
_entity_poly.entity_id
_entity_poly.type
_entity_poly.pdbx_seq_one_letter_code
_entity_poly.pdbx_strand_id
1 'polypeptide(L)'
;MCHEWDPNAVEETFTVKDANGTQLAEGDKITVAKDLKVKGSSMVLKIGTKGVIKRIVEGKDHQLDCKLDGAGDMMVTAAFVKKAG
;
A
#
# COMPACT_ATOMS: atom_id res chain seq x y z
N MET A 1 -2.89 -15.27 -38.44
CA MET A 1 -1.94 -14.73 -37.45
C MET A 1 -2.56 -14.94 -36.08
N CYS A 2 -2.26 -16.10 -35.51
CA CYS A 2 -2.69 -16.49 -34.18
C CYS A 2 -1.86 -15.66 -33.21
N HIS A 3 -2.48 -14.79 -32.41
CA HIS A 3 -1.79 -14.23 -31.26
C HIS A 3 -1.72 -15.34 -30.22
N GLU A 4 -0.51 -15.85 -30.02
CA GLU A 4 -0.15 -16.79 -28.98
C GLU A 4 -0.40 -16.08 -27.64
N TRP A 5 -1.53 -16.43 -27.01
CA TRP A 5 -1.81 -16.04 -25.63
C TRP A 5 -0.92 -16.89 -24.74
N ASP A 6 0.10 -16.27 -24.17
CA ASP A 6 0.92 -16.82 -23.08
C ASP A 6 0.09 -16.77 -21.78
N PRO A 7 -0.44 -17.88 -21.25
CA PRO A 7 -1.10 -17.89 -19.95
C PRO A 7 -0.11 -17.74 -18.78
N ASN A 8 1.18 -17.56 -19.09
CA ASN A 8 2.26 -17.33 -18.14
C ASN A 8 3.00 -16.02 -18.44
N ALA A 9 2.34 -15.06 -19.11
CA ALA A 9 2.60 -13.67 -18.81
C ALA A 9 2.12 -13.47 -17.36
N VAL A 10 2.97 -13.83 -16.40
CA VAL A 10 2.94 -13.26 -15.06
C VAL A 10 2.85 -11.78 -15.32
N GLU A 11 1.63 -11.27 -15.20
CA GLU A 11 1.32 -9.85 -15.19
C GLU A 11 2.47 -9.21 -14.44
N GLU A 12 3.14 -8.26 -15.09
CA GLU A 12 4.18 -7.44 -14.48
C GLU A 12 3.45 -6.61 -13.41
N THR A 13 3.02 -7.30 -12.36
CA THR A 13 2.10 -6.86 -11.34
C THR A 13 2.96 -5.93 -10.54
N PHE A 14 2.70 -4.65 -10.72
CA PHE A 14 3.35 -3.56 -10.02
C PHE A 14 3.54 -3.94 -8.55
N THR A 15 4.75 -4.41 -8.22
CA THR A 15 4.98 -5.10 -6.96
C THR A 15 5.32 -4.05 -5.94
N VAL A 16 4.31 -3.63 -5.18
CA VAL A 16 4.51 -2.65 -4.12
C VAL A 16 5.09 -3.34 -2.90
N LYS A 17 6.22 -2.82 -2.41
CA LYS A 17 6.91 -3.34 -1.24
C LYS A 17 6.83 -2.34 -0.09
N ASP A 18 6.64 -2.86 1.10
CA ASP A 18 6.63 -2.08 2.33
C ASP A 18 8.03 -1.53 2.68
N ALA A 19 8.13 -0.75 3.75
CA ALA A 19 9.39 -0.23 4.27
C ALA A 19 10.48 -1.29 4.54
N ASN A 20 10.11 -2.55 4.81
CA ASN A 20 11.02 -3.67 5.03
C ASN A 20 11.29 -4.50 3.76
N GLY A 21 10.71 -4.13 2.62
CA GLY A 21 10.86 -4.88 1.36
C GLY A 21 9.91 -6.08 1.21
N THR A 22 8.92 -6.22 2.09
CA THR A 22 7.88 -7.26 1.96
C THR A 22 6.88 -6.86 0.90
N GLN A 23 6.54 -7.80 0.02
CA GLN A 23 5.49 -7.60 -0.96
C GLN A 23 4.13 -7.41 -0.27
N LEU A 24 3.44 -6.35 -0.69
CA LEU A 24 2.10 -5.99 -0.24
C LEU A 24 1.09 -6.37 -1.32
N ALA A 25 -0.06 -6.90 -0.89
CA ALA A 25 -1.19 -7.22 -1.75
C ALA A 25 -2.47 -6.54 -1.25
N GLU A 26 -3.47 -6.47 -2.12
CA GLU A 26 -4.81 -6.02 -1.71
C GLU A 26 -5.37 -6.95 -0.62
N GLY A 27 -5.97 -6.36 0.41
CA GLY A 27 -6.46 -7.08 1.59
C GLY A 27 -5.41 -7.36 2.67
N ASP A 28 -4.12 -7.09 2.43
CA ASP A 28 -3.11 -7.24 3.48
C ASP A 28 -3.31 -6.22 4.59
N LYS A 29 -3.04 -6.66 5.83
CA LYS A 29 -2.97 -5.78 6.98
C LYS A 29 -1.61 -5.08 6.97
N ILE A 30 -1.63 -3.80 7.27
CA ILE A 30 -0.44 -2.97 7.39
C ILE A 30 -0.45 -2.20 8.71
N THR A 31 0.74 -1.78 9.15
CA THR A 31 0.92 -0.88 10.27
C THR A 31 1.84 0.25 9.87
N VAL A 32 1.54 1.45 10.33
CA VAL A 32 2.39 2.62 10.13
C VAL A 32 3.72 2.42 10.87
N ALA A 33 4.83 2.53 10.14
CA ALA A 33 6.17 2.23 10.66
C ALA A 33 6.82 3.42 11.39
N LYS A 34 6.30 4.64 11.20
CA LYS A 34 6.77 5.88 11.85
C LYS A 34 5.67 6.93 11.88
N ASP A 35 5.79 7.95 12.72
CA ASP A 35 4.84 9.06 12.71
C ASP A 35 4.84 9.77 11.34
N LEU A 36 3.67 9.84 10.70
CA LEU A 36 3.49 10.43 9.38
C LEU A 36 2.47 11.56 9.46
N LYS A 37 2.86 12.76 9.02
CA LYS A 37 1.92 13.87 8.88
C LYS A 37 1.17 13.72 7.56
N VAL A 38 -0.16 13.75 7.62
CA VAL A 38 -1.00 13.69 6.43
C VAL A 38 -0.90 15.02 5.69
N LYS A 39 -0.48 14.99 4.42
CA LYS A 39 -0.40 16.21 3.60
C LYS A 39 -1.81 16.74 3.36
N GLY A 40 -2.03 18.02 3.65
CA GLY A 40 -3.35 18.65 3.53
C GLY A 40 -4.25 18.50 4.76
N SER A 41 -3.73 17.94 5.87
CA SER A 41 -4.47 17.87 7.14
C SER A 41 -3.55 18.19 8.33
N SER A 42 -4.15 18.63 9.43
CA SER A 42 -3.44 18.79 10.71
C SER A 42 -3.27 17.47 11.46
N MET A 43 -3.74 16.36 10.88
CA MET A 43 -3.70 15.02 11.47
C MET A 43 -2.33 14.39 11.30
N VAL A 44 -1.87 13.74 12.36
CA VAL A 44 -0.63 12.96 12.38
C VAL A 44 -0.98 11.51 12.65
N LEU A 45 -0.67 10.64 11.69
CA LEU A 45 -0.75 9.20 11.84
C LEU A 45 0.39 8.76 12.73
N LYS A 46 0.05 8.19 13.89
CA LYS A 46 1.05 7.72 14.84
C LYS A 46 1.64 6.39 14.38
N ILE A 47 2.92 6.17 14.70
CA ILE A 47 3.53 4.84 14.60
C ILE A 47 2.64 3.81 15.31
N GLY A 48 2.44 2.64 14.69
CA GLY A 48 1.57 1.60 15.23
C GLY A 48 0.10 1.70 14.78
N THR A 49 -0.30 2.77 14.07
CA THR A 49 -1.64 2.84 13.47
C THR A 49 -1.80 1.68 12.49
N LYS A 50 -2.84 0.87 12.68
CA LYS A 50 -3.12 -0.30 11.84
C LYS A 50 -4.09 0.07 10.73
N GLY A 51 -4.02 -0.65 9.63
CA GLY A 51 -4.98 -0.56 8.55
C GLY A 51 -4.95 -1.76 7.62
N VAL A 52 -5.77 -1.69 6.60
CA VAL A 52 -5.90 -2.73 5.57
C VAL A 52 -5.76 -2.10 4.21
N ILE A 53 -5.00 -2.73 3.32
CA ILE A 53 -4.88 -2.32 1.93
C ILE A 53 -6.21 -2.61 1.23
N LYS A 54 -6.84 -1.56 0.73
CA LYS A 54 -8.08 -1.63 -0.03
C LYS A 54 -7.81 -1.84 -1.50
N ARG A 55 -6.81 -1.10 -2.03
CA ARG A 55 -6.38 -1.18 -3.41
C ARG A 55 -4.92 -0.76 -3.54
N ILE A 56 -4.23 -1.34 -4.52
CA ILE A 56 -2.90 -0.89 -4.94
C ILE A 56 -3.06 -0.12 -6.25
N VAL A 57 -2.49 1.09 -6.29
CA VAL A 57 -2.57 2.00 -7.44
C VAL A 57 -1.16 2.23 -7.98
N GLU A 58 -1.02 2.19 -9.29
CA GLU A 58 0.22 2.57 -9.97
C GLU A 58 0.44 4.09 -9.86
N GLY A 59 1.50 4.48 -9.18
CA GLY A 59 1.85 5.88 -8.96
C GLY A 59 3.27 6.06 -8.44
N LYS A 60 3.87 7.23 -8.69
CA LYS A 60 5.19 7.60 -8.13
C LYS A 60 5.11 7.94 -6.63
N ASP A 61 3.97 8.49 -6.20
CA ASP A 61 3.70 8.89 -4.83
C ASP A 61 2.29 8.41 -4.45
N HIS A 62 2.13 7.85 -3.24
CA HIS A 62 0.85 7.31 -2.72
C HIS A 62 0.30 6.10 -3.51
N GLN A 63 1.02 4.99 -3.44
CA GLN A 63 0.68 3.76 -4.17
C GLN A 63 -0.39 2.89 -3.47
N LEU A 64 -0.63 3.10 -2.18
CA LEU A 64 -1.48 2.21 -1.38
C LEU A 64 -2.72 2.95 -0.92
N ASP A 65 -3.88 2.58 -1.46
CA ASP A 65 -5.16 2.97 -0.91
C ASP A 65 -5.46 2.08 0.29
N CYS A 66 -5.41 2.65 1.49
CA CYS A 66 -5.55 1.91 2.75
C CYS A 66 -6.73 2.46 3.53
N LYS A 67 -7.41 1.57 4.25
CA LYS A 67 -8.32 1.99 5.33
C LYS A 67 -7.59 1.89 6.66
N LEU A 68 -7.29 3.04 7.25
CA LEU A 68 -6.64 3.16 8.55
C LEU A 68 -7.68 3.28 9.66
N ASP A 69 -7.44 2.61 10.79
CA ASP A 69 -8.35 2.66 11.93
C ASP A 69 -8.35 4.06 12.57
N GLY A 70 -9.53 4.67 12.70
CA GLY A 70 -9.70 6.03 13.22
C GLY A 70 -9.41 7.18 12.24
N ALA A 71 -8.71 6.94 11.14
CA ALA A 71 -8.45 7.95 10.09
C ALA A 71 -9.31 7.76 8.82
N GLY A 72 -9.83 6.54 8.57
CA GLY A 72 -10.65 6.24 7.41
C GLY A 72 -9.84 5.83 6.18
N ASP A 73 -10.43 5.98 5.00
CA ASP A 73 -9.82 5.63 3.73
C ASP A 73 -8.82 6.73 3.30
N MET A 74 -7.57 6.34 3.05
CA MET A 74 -6.49 7.27 2.74
C MET A 74 -5.38 6.59 1.92
N MET A 75 -4.79 7.34 0.99
CA MET A 75 -3.63 6.88 0.23
C MET A 75 -2.33 7.16 0.97
N VAL A 76 -1.46 6.16 1.05
CA VAL A 76 -0.14 6.24 1.69
C VAL A 76 0.94 5.66 0.78
N THR A 77 2.18 6.09 1.00
CA THR A 77 3.34 5.52 0.30
C THR A 77 3.82 4.29 1.06
N ALA A 78 4.10 3.21 0.32
CA ALA A 78 4.49 1.92 0.88
C ALA A 78 5.74 2.00 1.77
N ALA A 79 6.66 2.93 1.48
CA ALA A 79 7.85 3.20 2.28
C ALA A 79 7.59 3.69 3.73
N PHE A 80 6.37 4.09 4.08
CA PHE A 80 5.99 4.53 5.44
C PHE A 80 5.19 3.50 6.22
N VAL A 81 4.80 2.41 5.58
CA VAL A 81 4.02 1.33 6.19
C VAL A 81 4.81 0.04 6.17
N LYS A 82 4.42 -0.87 7.05
CA LYS A 82 4.94 -2.23 7.08
C LYS A 82 3.81 -3.24 7.07
N LYS A 83 4.04 -4.39 6.43
CA LYS A 83 3.09 -5.49 6.48
C LYS A 83 2.91 -5.93 7.95
N ALA A 84 1.67 -6.05 8.37
CA ALA A 84 1.29 -6.52 9.69
C ALA A 84 0.84 -7.98 9.56
N GLY A 85 1.73 -8.89 9.94
CA GLY A 85 1.42 -10.32 10.06
C GLY A 85 0.51 -10.61 11.25
#